data_AF-A0A7L3NS57-F1
#
_entry.id   AF-A0A7L3NS57-F1
#
_cell.length_a   1.000
_cell.length_b   1.000
_cell.length_c   1.000
_cell.angle_alpha   90.00
_cell.angle_beta   90.00
_cell.angle_gamma   90.00
#
_symmetry.space_group_name_H-M   'P 1'
#
loop_
_entity.id
_entity.type
_entity.pdbx_description
1 polymer ?
#
loop_
_entity_poly.entity_id
_entity_poly.type
_entity_poly.pdbx_seq_one_letter_code
_entity_poly.pdbx_strand_id
1 'polypeptide(L)'
;KIQHSIKQLSTINVEKFVTLCVFSSTRGIRSIPSLSRFRRLRYLWINNNKIQDLTFLKKNYCLTELYLNNNELTDVSGALNHLHVLQILFLHNNQLGKLGRTVKELKGMISLQTINLFHNPLAQEQDYRLYVIYFLPSVQLLDRKAVTQRERESALHLYNHKRSAVVHSIAFGRRVNKPLGTVVRSGRHTQPAKRLVMPSGSGFGNGKNKEPFENPEDAILLRAMTRSLMEFSCLDWNKVATCRERRLENKAEEPHEKLTVKFR
;
A
#
# COMPACT_ATOMS: atom_id res chain seq x y z
N LYS A 1 -33.81 21.62 -29.56
CA LYS A 1 -33.32 22.74 -28.71
C LYS A 1 -32.03 22.41 -27.92
N ILE A 2 -31.80 21.17 -27.49
CA ILE A 2 -30.53 20.77 -26.81
C ILE A 2 -29.33 20.73 -27.79
N GLN A 3 -29.53 20.32 -29.05
CA GLN A 3 -28.49 20.41 -30.08
C GLN A 3 -28.09 21.85 -30.44
N HIS A 4 -28.95 22.84 -30.18
CA HIS A 4 -28.64 24.24 -30.46
C HIS A 4 -27.89 24.92 -29.30
N SER A 5 -27.95 24.35 -28.09
CA SER A 5 -27.13 24.74 -26.93
C SER A 5 -25.69 24.21 -27.03
N ILE A 6 -25.44 23.22 -27.90
CA ILE A 6 -24.10 22.71 -28.24
C ILE A 6 -23.36 23.71 -29.16
N LYS A 7 -24.05 24.67 -29.80
CA LYS A 7 -23.41 25.76 -30.57
C LYS A 7 -22.68 26.80 -29.72
N GLN A 8 -22.85 26.79 -28.39
CA GLN A 8 -22.04 27.59 -27.46
C GLN A 8 -20.83 26.82 -26.87
N LEU A 9 -20.53 25.61 -27.36
CA LEU A 9 -19.24 24.92 -27.13
C LEU A 9 -18.12 25.56 -27.95
N SER A 10 -18.06 26.90 -27.97
CA SER A 10 -17.06 27.63 -28.73
C SER A 10 -15.67 27.39 -28.11
N THR A 11 -14.85 26.69 -28.91
CA THR A 11 -13.38 26.76 -28.98
C THR A 11 -12.58 25.75 -28.16
N ILE A 12 -12.41 24.51 -28.65
CA ILE A 12 -11.14 23.76 -28.48
C ILE A 12 -10.87 22.88 -29.70
N ASN A 13 -9.80 23.20 -30.43
CA ASN A 13 -9.06 22.43 -31.44
C ASN A 13 -9.75 21.21 -32.08
N VAL A 14 -10.39 21.46 -33.22
CA VAL A 14 -11.24 20.49 -33.95
C VAL A 14 -10.42 19.47 -34.78
N GLU A 15 -9.08 19.52 -34.78
CA GLU A 15 -8.30 18.61 -35.61
C GLU A 15 -7.85 17.31 -34.92
N LYS A 16 -7.86 17.25 -33.57
CA LYS A 16 -7.50 16.03 -32.83
C LYS A 16 -8.34 15.94 -31.54
N PHE A 17 -9.25 14.96 -31.47
CA PHE A 17 -10.19 14.69 -30.36
C PHE A 17 -9.54 14.38 -28.99
N VAL A 18 -8.72 15.30 -28.48
CA VAL A 18 -7.84 15.08 -27.31
C VAL A 18 -8.34 15.85 -26.09
N THR A 19 -8.99 17.01 -26.30
CA THR A 19 -9.41 17.92 -25.23
C THR A 19 -10.84 18.41 -25.46
N LEU A 20 -11.67 18.39 -24.42
CA LEU A 20 -13.02 18.97 -24.41
C LEU A 20 -13.17 19.87 -23.20
N CYS A 21 -13.61 21.11 -23.41
CA CYS A 21 -13.94 22.04 -22.33
C CYS A 21 -15.35 22.58 -22.53
N VAL A 22 -16.08 22.67 -21.43
CA VAL A 22 -17.49 23.06 -21.44
C VAL A 22 -17.69 24.21 -20.47
N PHE A 23 -17.81 25.42 -21.03
CA PHE A 23 -18.12 26.64 -20.28
C PHE A 23 -19.61 26.97 -20.46
N SER A 24 -20.36 27.11 -19.36
CA SER A 24 -21.73 27.62 -19.40
C SER A 24 -21.76 29.01 -18.78
N SER A 25 -22.06 30.04 -19.57
CA SER A 25 -21.99 31.44 -19.13
C SER A 25 -23.23 31.93 -18.37
N THR A 26 -24.34 31.19 -18.36
CA THR A 26 -25.62 31.76 -17.84
C THR A 26 -26.53 30.84 -17.04
N ARG A 27 -26.42 29.50 -17.13
CA ARG A 27 -27.38 28.59 -16.44
C ARG A 27 -26.79 27.39 -15.71
N GLY A 28 -25.51 27.06 -15.92
CA GLY A 28 -24.87 25.89 -15.35
C GLY A 28 -25.46 24.59 -15.93
N ILE A 29 -24.60 23.71 -16.42
CA ILE A 29 -25.06 22.45 -17.04
C ILE A 29 -25.37 21.44 -15.94
N ARG A 30 -26.59 20.90 -15.93
CA ARG A 30 -26.99 19.84 -14.99
C ARG A 30 -26.69 18.43 -15.49
N SER A 31 -26.79 18.21 -16.79
CA SER A 31 -26.60 16.92 -17.43
C SER A 31 -25.94 17.08 -18.78
N ILE A 32 -25.01 16.18 -19.09
CA ILE A 32 -24.24 16.15 -20.33
C ILE A 32 -24.66 14.91 -21.13
N PRO A 33 -24.91 15.04 -22.44
CA PRO A 33 -25.17 13.88 -23.28
C PRO A 33 -23.96 12.95 -23.31
N SER A 34 -24.18 11.65 -23.54
CA SER A 34 -23.09 10.67 -23.54
C SER A 34 -21.90 11.09 -24.43
N LEU A 35 -20.69 11.10 -23.86
CA LEU A 35 -19.44 11.39 -24.56
C LEU A 35 -18.84 10.15 -25.24
N SER A 36 -19.67 9.14 -25.49
CA SER A 36 -19.27 7.84 -26.08
C SER A 36 -18.61 7.94 -27.46
N ARG A 37 -18.85 9.03 -28.20
CA ARG A 37 -18.21 9.28 -29.50
C ARG A 37 -16.74 9.66 -29.35
N PHE A 38 -16.34 10.22 -28.21
CA PHE A 38 -14.99 10.72 -27.95
C PHE A 38 -14.10 9.68 -27.25
N ARG A 39 -13.84 8.55 -27.92
CA ARG A 39 -13.08 7.42 -27.34
C ARG A 39 -11.61 7.76 -27.01
N ARG A 40 -11.03 8.74 -27.69
CA ARG A 40 -9.63 9.20 -27.52
C ARG A 40 -9.50 10.43 -26.63
N LEU A 41 -10.57 10.81 -25.92
CA LEU A 41 -10.55 11.97 -25.04
C LEU A 41 -9.54 11.76 -23.91
N ARG A 42 -8.62 12.70 -23.75
CA ARG A 42 -7.58 12.69 -22.71
C ARG A 42 -7.84 13.74 -21.64
N TYR A 43 -8.28 14.93 -22.04
CA TYR A 43 -8.48 16.06 -21.14
C TYR A 43 -9.94 16.49 -21.18
N LEU A 44 -10.57 16.57 -20.01
CA LEU A 44 -11.97 16.99 -19.88
C LEU A 44 -12.14 18.05 -18.81
N TRP A 45 -12.54 19.25 -19.23
CA TRP A 45 -12.77 20.40 -18.37
C TRP A 45 -14.26 20.73 -18.30
N ILE A 46 -14.89 20.44 -17.17
CA ILE A 46 -16.32 20.70 -16.93
C ILE A 46 -16.52 21.30 -15.53
N ASN A 47 -15.59 22.17 -15.13
CA ASN A 47 -15.69 22.92 -13.90
C ASN A 47 -16.77 24.00 -13.96
N ASN A 48 -17.25 24.45 -12.79
CA ASN A 48 -18.23 25.54 -12.65
C ASN A 48 -19.59 25.24 -13.33
N ASN A 49 -20.09 24.03 -13.15
CA ASN A 49 -21.40 23.63 -13.65
C ASN A 49 -22.27 23.14 -12.48
N LYS A 50 -23.42 22.53 -12.77
CA LYS A 50 -24.35 22.00 -11.75
C LYS A 50 -24.53 20.50 -11.94
N ILE A 51 -23.44 19.81 -12.27
CA ILE A 51 -23.47 18.41 -12.63
C ILE A 51 -23.64 17.58 -11.36
N GLN A 52 -24.58 16.65 -11.43
CA GLN A 52 -24.88 15.72 -10.34
C GLN A 52 -24.57 14.27 -10.71
N ASP A 53 -24.48 13.95 -12.01
CA ASP A 53 -24.25 12.60 -12.51
C ASP A 53 -23.12 12.58 -13.56
N LEU A 54 -22.30 11.52 -13.51
CA LEU A 54 -21.14 11.27 -14.36
C LEU A 54 -21.36 10.11 -15.35
N THR A 55 -22.59 9.64 -15.54
CA THR A 55 -22.94 8.57 -16.50
C THR A 55 -22.45 8.80 -17.93
N PHE A 56 -22.18 10.04 -18.32
CA PHE A 56 -21.67 10.38 -19.65
C PHE A 56 -20.22 9.90 -19.91
N LEU A 57 -19.46 9.54 -18.87
CA LEU A 57 -18.05 9.12 -18.93
C LEU A 57 -17.82 7.62 -19.17
N LYS A 58 -18.87 6.80 -19.18
CA LYS A 58 -18.81 5.32 -19.19
C LYS A 58 -17.92 4.69 -20.27
N LYS A 59 -17.65 5.38 -21.39
CA LYS A 59 -16.87 4.85 -22.52
C LYS A 59 -15.54 5.58 -22.76
N ASN A 60 -15.10 6.45 -21.85
CA ASN A 60 -13.92 7.30 -22.01
C ASN A 60 -12.69 6.76 -21.26
N TYR A 61 -12.20 5.60 -21.66
CA TYR A 61 -11.10 4.87 -20.97
C TYR A 61 -9.74 5.57 -21.04
N CYS A 62 -9.54 6.48 -21.99
CA CYS A 62 -8.26 7.15 -22.25
C CYS A 62 -8.10 8.49 -21.52
N LEU A 63 -9.01 8.84 -20.61
CA LEU A 63 -8.92 10.09 -19.86
C LEU A 63 -7.70 10.09 -18.95
N THR A 64 -6.91 11.14 -19.06
CA THR A 64 -5.72 11.40 -18.24
C THR A 64 -5.97 12.50 -17.23
N GLU A 65 -6.77 13.52 -17.58
CA GLU A 65 -7.13 14.60 -16.66
C GLU A 65 -8.62 14.93 -16.70
N LEU A 66 -9.20 15.04 -15.51
CA LEU A 66 -10.63 15.29 -15.32
C LEU A 66 -10.85 16.39 -14.28
N TYR A 67 -11.47 17.47 -14.73
CA TYR A 67 -11.75 18.65 -13.92
C TYR A 67 -13.25 18.80 -13.75
N LEU A 68 -13.72 18.47 -12.55
CA LEU A 68 -15.12 18.46 -12.14
C LEU A 68 -15.36 19.36 -10.91
N ASN A 69 -14.44 20.27 -10.63
CA ASN A 69 -14.55 21.18 -9.50
C ASN A 69 -15.69 22.19 -9.65
N ASN A 70 -16.23 22.66 -8.53
CA ASN A 70 -17.38 23.57 -8.50
C ASN A 70 -18.58 22.99 -9.26
N ASN A 71 -19.01 21.79 -8.85
CA ASN A 71 -20.21 21.13 -9.33
C ASN A 71 -21.09 20.72 -8.13
N GLU A 72 -22.17 19.98 -8.37
CA GLU A 72 -23.10 19.53 -7.35
C GLU A 72 -23.04 17.99 -7.19
N LEU A 73 -21.86 17.39 -7.37
CA LEU A 73 -21.69 15.94 -7.29
C LEU A 73 -21.88 15.46 -5.86
N THR A 74 -22.81 14.53 -5.65
CA THR A 74 -23.10 13.92 -4.34
C THR A 74 -22.50 12.53 -4.20
N ASP A 75 -22.34 11.81 -5.32
CA ASP A 75 -21.72 10.50 -5.41
C ASP A 75 -20.95 10.36 -6.72
N VAL A 76 -19.83 9.62 -6.68
CA VAL A 76 -19.03 9.24 -7.86
C VAL A 76 -19.00 7.73 -8.09
N SER A 77 -19.64 6.96 -7.20
CA SER A 77 -19.65 5.50 -7.22
C SER A 77 -20.20 4.95 -8.54
N GLY A 78 -19.50 3.99 -9.13
CA GLY A 78 -19.86 3.32 -10.39
C GLY A 78 -19.63 4.14 -11.66
N ALA A 79 -19.04 5.34 -11.58
CA ALA A 79 -18.87 6.23 -12.72
C ALA A 79 -17.40 6.45 -13.15
N LEU A 80 -16.41 6.12 -12.31
CA LEU A 80 -15.00 6.44 -12.56
C LEU A 80 -14.06 5.23 -12.51
N ASN A 81 -14.51 4.07 -12.02
CA ASN A 81 -13.68 2.88 -11.80
C ASN A 81 -12.97 2.36 -13.07
N HIS A 82 -13.51 2.63 -14.27
CA HIS A 82 -12.90 2.23 -15.55
C HIS A 82 -11.77 3.15 -16.04
N LEU A 83 -11.49 4.27 -15.35
CA LEU A 83 -10.51 5.28 -15.76
C LEU A 83 -9.10 4.96 -15.24
N HIS A 84 -8.55 3.79 -15.61
CA HIS A 84 -7.27 3.30 -15.08
C HIS A 84 -6.05 4.19 -15.40
N VAL A 85 -6.14 5.02 -16.44
CA VAL A 85 -5.06 5.91 -16.93
C VAL A 85 -5.19 7.34 -16.38
N LEU A 86 -6.22 7.62 -15.57
CA LEU A 86 -6.42 8.96 -15.01
C LEU A 86 -5.29 9.31 -14.05
N GLN A 87 -4.67 10.47 -14.25
CA GLN A 87 -3.55 10.98 -13.45
C GLN A 87 -3.97 12.14 -12.56
N ILE A 88 -4.86 13.01 -13.05
CA ILE A 88 -5.31 14.22 -12.35
C ILE A 88 -6.83 14.23 -12.24
N LEU A 89 -7.33 14.36 -11.02
CA LEU A 89 -8.76 14.43 -10.72
C LEU A 89 -9.08 15.56 -9.74
N PHE A 90 -9.79 16.58 -10.22
CA PHE A 90 -10.26 17.67 -9.36
C PHE A 90 -11.75 17.55 -9.11
N LEU A 91 -12.11 17.37 -7.84
CA LEU A 91 -13.47 17.22 -7.34
C LEU A 91 -13.78 18.19 -6.18
N HIS A 92 -12.93 19.19 -5.95
CA HIS A 92 -13.14 20.17 -4.89
C HIS A 92 -14.41 21.01 -5.12
N ASN A 93 -14.98 21.56 -4.05
CA ASN A 93 -16.26 22.28 -4.10
C ASN A 93 -17.36 21.45 -4.77
N ASN A 94 -17.62 20.26 -4.22
CA ASN A 94 -18.75 19.40 -4.56
C ASN A 94 -19.48 19.01 -3.25
N GLN A 95 -20.44 18.09 -3.33
CA GLN A 95 -21.27 17.65 -2.21
C GLN A 95 -21.00 16.19 -1.83
N LEU A 96 -19.77 15.71 -2.02
CA LEU A 96 -19.39 14.33 -1.71
C LEU A 96 -19.34 14.13 -0.20
N GLY A 97 -20.27 13.33 0.34
CA GLY A 97 -20.40 13.14 1.78
C GLY A 97 -19.93 11.80 2.35
N LYS A 98 -19.63 10.81 1.49
CA LYS A 98 -19.29 9.45 1.94
C LYS A 98 -17.86 9.12 1.53
N LEU A 99 -16.91 9.23 2.46
CA LEU A 99 -15.50 8.97 2.19
C LEU A 99 -15.23 7.56 1.67
N GLY A 100 -15.72 6.54 2.38
CA GLY A 100 -15.47 5.14 2.03
C GLY A 100 -15.99 4.74 0.64
N ARG A 101 -17.15 5.29 0.22
CA ARG A 101 -17.70 5.05 -1.13
C ARG A 101 -16.84 5.70 -2.20
N THR A 102 -16.50 6.97 -1.98
CA THR A 102 -15.65 7.75 -2.89
C THR A 102 -14.30 7.05 -3.07
N VAL A 103 -13.60 6.73 -1.98
CA VAL A 103 -12.28 6.09 -2.04
C VAL A 103 -12.34 4.69 -2.66
N LYS A 104 -13.38 3.90 -2.40
CA LYS A 104 -13.57 2.59 -3.04
C LYS A 104 -13.66 2.70 -4.55
N GLU A 105 -14.35 3.71 -5.06
CA GLU A 105 -14.43 3.98 -6.50
C GLU A 105 -13.06 4.36 -7.07
N LEU A 106 -12.33 5.22 -6.35
CA LEU A 106 -11.03 5.74 -6.79
C LEU A 106 -9.92 4.68 -6.76
N LYS A 107 -10.07 3.61 -5.95
CA LYS A 107 -9.07 2.55 -5.76
C LYS A 107 -8.67 1.85 -7.06
N GLY A 108 -9.56 1.78 -8.05
CA GLY A 108 -9.29 1.17 -9.36
C GLY A 108 -8.36 2.00 -10.26
N MET A 109 -8.10 3.26 -9.92
CA MET A 109 -7.26 4.16 -10.71
C MET A 109 -5.80 4.09 -10.27
N ILE A 110 -5.10 3.10 -10.80
CA ILE A 110 -3.69 2.83 -10.49
C ILE A 110 -2.74 3.97 -10.86
N SER A 111 -3.10 4.79 -11.87
CA SER A 111 -2.25 5.88 -12.38
C SER A 111 -2.52 7.22 -11.70
N LEU A 112 -3.43 7.29 -10.73
CA LEU A 112 -3.88 8.54 -10.12
C LEU A 112 -2.78 9.15 -9.25
N GLN A 113 -2.26 10.31 -9.65
CA GLN A 113 -1.17 11.00 -8.96
C GLN A 113 -1.66 12.21 -8.17
N THR A 114 -2.61 12.96 -8.72
CA THR A 114 -3.08 14.22 -8.15
C THR A 114 -4.58 14.18 -7.93
N ILE A 115 -5.01 14.42 -6.69
CA ILE A 115 -6.42 14.51 -6.34
C ILE A 115 -6.71 15.70 -5.43
N ASN A 116 -7.82 16.39 -5.71
CA ASN A 116 -8.34 17.46 -4.87
C ASN A 116 -9.81 17.16 -4.51
N LEU A 117 -10.10 17.01 -3.22
CA LEU A 117 -11.44 16.77 -2.65
C LEU A 117 -11.80 17.79 -1.57
N PHE A 118 -10.95 18.78 -1.29
CA PHE A 118 -11.24 19.85 -0.33
C PHE A 118 -12.57 20.56 -0.62
N HIS A 119 -13.20 21.15 0.40
CA HIS A 119 -14.57 21.69 0.32
C HIS A 119 -15.60 20.68 -0.21
N ASN A 120 -15.51 19.44 0.29
CA ASN A 120 -16.60 18.47 0.26
C ASN A 120 -16.93 18.08 1.71
N PRO A 121 -18.18 17.69 2.03
CA PRO A 121 -18.53 17.22 3.36
C PRO A 121 -17.63 16.07 3.86
N LEU A 122 -17.17 15.18 2.97
CA LEU A 122 -16.25 14.09 3.32
C LEU A 122 -14.89 14.56 3.85
N ALA A 123 -14.49 15.80 3.55
CA ALA A 123 -13.21 16.35 4.01
C ALA A 123 -13.27 16.78 5.49
N GLN A 124 -14.47 16.78 6.10
CA GLN A 124 -14.69 17.05 7.52
C GLN A 124 -14.57 15.77 8.37
N GLU A 125 -14.52 14.58 7.76
CA GLU A 125 -14.35 13.34 8.51
C GLU A 125 -13.00 13.28 9.23
N GLN A 126 -12.98 12.69 10.42
CA GLN A 126 -11.75 12.43 11.17
C GLN A 126 -10.85 11.48 10.37
N ASP A 127 -9.54 11.77 10.35
CA ASP A 127 -8.53 11.01 9.61
C ASP A 127 -8.71 10.95 8.08
N TYR A 128 -9.60 11.77 7.50
CA TYR A 128 -9.85 11.86 6.05
C TYR A 128 -8.57 11.76 5.22
N ARG A 129 -7.56 12.56 5.57
CA ARG A 129 -6.29 12.61 4.84
C ARG A 129 -5.52 11.29 4.91
N LEU A 130 -5.38 10.70 6.10
CA LEU A 130 -4.66 9.44 6.29
C LEU A 130 -5.41 8.27 5.64
N TYR A 131 -6.74 8.27 5.72
CA TYR A 131 -7.59 7.29 5.07
C TYR A 131 -7.37 7.28 3.55
N VAL A 132 -7.43 8.45 2.90
CA VAL A 132 -7.18 8.57 1.45
C VAL A 132 -5.76 8.11 1.10
N ILE A 133 -4.75 8.52 1.87
CA ILE A 133 -3.35 8.13 1.65
C ILE A 133 -3.16 6.61 1.74
N TYR A 134 -3.81 5.95 2.69
CA TYR A 134 -3.71 4.50 2.88
C TYR A 134 -4.34 3.72 1.72
N PHE A 135 -5.56 4.08 1.33
CA PHE A 135 -6.30 3.33 0.32
C PHE A 135 -5.92 3.68 -1.13
N LEU A 136 -5.33 4.86 -1.36
CA LEU A 136 -4.86 5.32 -2.67
C LEU A 136 -3.34 5.55 -2.65
N PRO A 137 -2.52 4.48 -2.66
CA PRO A 137 -1.07 4.60 -2.53
C PRO A 137 -0.42 5.33 -3.71
N SER A 138 -1.04 5.33 -4.90
CA SER A 138 -0.56 6.01 -6.11
C SER A 138 -0.56 7.53 -6.00
N VAL A 139 -1.38 8.11 -5.12
CA VAL A 139 -1.54 9.57 -4.99
C VAL A 139 -0.27 10.19 -4.40
N GLN A 140 0.28 11.17 -5.09
CA GLN A 140 1.44 11.96 -4.69
C GLN A 140 1.05 13.34 -4.17
N LEU A 141 -0.03 13.93 -4.70
CA LEU A 141 -0.54 15.23 -4.30
C LEU A 141 -2.02 15.10 -3.90
N LEU A 142 -2.32 15.44 -2.65
CA LEU A 142 -3.67 15.41 -2.08
C LEU A 142 -4.01 16.80 -1.53
N ASP A 143 -5.08 17.42 -2.04
CA ASP A 143 -5.58 18.72 -1.61
C ASP A 143 -4.50 19.81 -1.66
N ARG A 144 -3.79 19.87 -2.78
CA ARG A 144 -2.66 20.79 -3.05
C ARG A 144 -1.44 20.59 -2.13
N LYS A 145 -1.42 19.55 -1.31
CA LYS A 145 -0.29 19.20 -0.44
C LYS A 145 0.33 17.88 -0.91
N ALA A 146 1.66 17.85 -1.00
CA ALA A 146 2.38 16.62 -1.27
C ALA A 146 2.14 15.60 -0.14
N VAL A 147 2.02 14.34 -0.48
CA VAL A 147 1.91 13.22 0.47
C VAL A 147 3.31 12.87 0.95
N THR A 148 3.57 13.05 2.24
CA THR A 148 4.87 12.78 2.83
C THR A 148 5.01 11.32 3.27
N GLN A 149 6.25 10.85 3.37
CA GLN A 149 6.52 9.48 3.83
C GLN A 149 6.04 9.24 5.26
N ARG A 150 6.17 10.24 6.15
CA ARG A 150 5.67 10.18 7.53
C ARG A 150 4.16 9.94 7.60
N GLU A 151 3.40 10.59 6.71
CA GLU A 151 1.95 10.37 6.63
C GLU A 151 1.62 8.97 6.14
N ARG A 152 2.38 8.43 5.18
CA ARG A 152 2.21 7.04 4.71
C ARG A 152 2.49 6.03 5.82
N GLU A 153 3.56 6.22 6.58
CA GLU A 153 3.90 5.38 7.73
C GLU A 153 2.83 5.47 8.83
N SER A 154 2.35 6.68 9.13
CA SER A 154 1.30 6.91 10.11
C SER A 154 -0.01 6.23 9.68
N ALA A 155 -0.40 6.38 8.40
CA ALA A 155 -1.57 5.75 7.84
C ALA A 155 -1.45 4.21 7.83
N LEU A 156 -0.26 3.68 7.51
CA LEU A 156 0.04 2.25 7.57
C LEU A 156 -0.08 1.72 9.01
N HIS A 157 0.44 2.45 10.00
CA HIS A 157 0.34 2.08 11.40
C HIS A 157 -1.12 2.06 11.88
N LEU A 158 -1.93 3.02 11.45
CA LEU A 158 -3.34 3.14 11.83
C LEU A 158 -4.21 2.03 11.23
N TYR A 159 -4.07 1.77 9.93
CA TYR A 159 -4.97 0.86 9.21
C TYR A 159 -4.42 -0.56 9.00
N ASN A 160 -3.11 -0.80 9.24
CA ASN A 160 -2.49 -2.11 9.12
C ASN A 160 -1.41 -2.36 10.18
N HIS A 161 -1.85 -2.50 11.43
CA HIS A 161 -1.01 -2.83 12.59
C HIS A 161 -0.12 -4.08 12.38
N LYS A 162 -0.62 -5.13 11.70
CA LYS A 162 0.17 -6.34 11.41
C LYS A 162 1.36 -6.04 10.49
N ARG A 163 1.11 -5.36 9.37
CA ARG A 163 2.17 -4.97 8.41
C ARG A 163 3.13 -3.94 9.02
N SER A 164 2.61 -3.02 9.82
CA SER A 164 3.42 -2.08 10.61
C SER A 164 4.38 -2.81 11.56
N ALA A 165 3.89 -3.80 12.32
CA ALA A 165 4.71 -4.61 13.20
C ALA A 165 5.80 -5.42 12.45
N VAL A 166 5.53 -5.85 11.21
CA VAL A 166 6.57 -6.45 10.35
C VAL A 166 7.64 -5.42 10.01
N VAL A 167 7.24 -4.25 9.50
CA VAL A 167 8.20 -3.20 9.09
C VAL A 167 9.08 -2.77 10.26
N HIS A 168 8.51 -2.65 11.46
CA HIS A 168 9.29 -2.34 12.67
C HIS A 168 10.15 -3.51 13.18
N SER A 169 9.76 -4.76 12.92
CA SER A 169 10.53 -5.95 13.36
C SER A 169 11.66 -6.34 12.40
N ILE A 170 11.66 -5.85 11.16
CA ILE A 170 12.75 -6.04 10.16
C ILE A 170 14.01 -5.20 10.52
N ALA A 171 14.01 -4.46 11.63
CA ALA A 171 15.21 -3.76 12.10
C ALA A 171 16.42 -4.71 12.19
N PHE A 172 17.41 -4.50 11.32
CA PHE A 172 18.59 -5.35 11.18
C PHE A 172 19.34 -5.54 12.50
N GLY A 173 19.40 -6.81 12.95
CA GLY A 173 20.42 -7.42 13.81
C GLY A 173 20.98 -6.60 14.98
N ARG A 174 20.52 -6.89 16.21
CA ARG A 174 21.22 -6.47 17.43
C ARG A 174 22.41 -7.40 17.67
N ARG A 175 23.64 -6.88 17.64
CA ARG A 175 24.86 -7.65 18.00
C ARG A 175 24.84 -7.94 19.51
N VAL A 176 25.01 -9.21 19.89
CA VAL A 176 25.11 -9.64 21.29
C VAL A 176 26.35 -10.52 21.43
N ASN A 177 27.35 -10.03 22.16
CA ASN A 177 28.51 -10.83 22.57
C ASN A 177 28.10 -11.57 23.86
N LYS A 178 28.11 -12.90 23.83
CA LYS A 178 27.76 -13.73 24.99
C LYS A 178 28.99 -14.57 25.38
N PRO A 179 29.66 -14.26 26.50
CA PRO A 179 30.76 -15.10 26.97
C PRO A 179 30.21 -16.45 27.46
N LEU A 180 30.88 -17.55 27.12
CA LEU A 180 30.53 -18.88 27.62
C LEU A 180 30.98 -19.00 29.09
N GLY A 181 30.02 -19.06 30.00
CA GLY A 181 30.27 -19.38 31.40
C GLY A 181 30.77 -20.82 31.56
N THR A 182 31.76 -20.98 32.44
CA THR A 182 32.42 -22.22 32.83
C THR A 182 31.44 -23.25 33.37
N VAL A 183 31.36 -24.42 32.72
CA VAL A 183 30.66 -25.59 33.25
C VAL A 183 31.59 -26.26 34.28
N VAL A 184 31.28 -26.08 35.57
CA VAL A 184 31.83 -26.92 36.64
C VAL A 184 31.28 -28.33 36.43
N ARG A 185 32.18 -29.29 36.17
CA ARG A 185 31.90 -30.73 36.12
C ARG A 185 31.37 -31.19 37.47
N SER A 186 30.09 -31.57 37.53
CA SER A 186 29.58 -32.51 38.54
C SER A 186 29.04 -33.75 37.83
N GLY A 187 29.58 -34.90 38.22
CA GLY A 187 28.96 -36.23 38.13
C GLY A 187 28.48 -36.72 36.78
N ARG A 188 29.16 -37.75 36.23
CA ARG A 188 28.56 -38.63 35.21
C ARG A 188 27.28 -39.24 35.78
N HIS A 189 26.14 -38.78 35.29
CA HIS A 189 24.91 -39.56 35.26
C HIS A 189 24.40 -39.55 33.81
N THR A 190 24.55 -40.68 33.14
CA THR A 190 23.81 -40.99 31.92
C THR A 190 22.32 -40.83 32.21
N GLN A 191 21.68 -39.82 31.63
CA GLN A 191 20.23 -39.84 31.41
C GLN A 191 19.99 -40.25 29.96
N PRO A 192 19.08 -41.21 29.71
CA PRO A 192 18.77 -41.64 28.36
C PRO A 192 18.16 -40.47 27.58
N ALA A 193 18.37 -40.46 26.26
CA ALA A 193 17.75 -39.50 25.37
C ALA A 193 16.24 -39.45 25.64
N LYS A 194 15.75 -38.32 26.18
CA LYS A 194 14.33 -38.03 26.21
C LYS A 194 13.87 -37.91 24.76
N ARG A 195 13.28 -38.98 24.25
CA ARG A 195 12.46 -38.97 23.05
C ARG A 195 11.39 -37.89 23.28
N LEU A 196 11.51 -36.78 22.58
CA LEU A 196 10.44 -35.79 22.51
C LEU A 196 9.23 -36.51 21.91
N VAL A 197 8.27 -36.83 22.78
CA VAL A 197 6.95 -37.29 22.35
C VAL A 197 6.32 -36.10 21.65
N MET A 198 6.24 -36.19 20.33
CA MET A 198 5.48 -35.25 19.52
C MET A 198 4.00 -35.33 19.97
N PRO A 199 3.31 -34.19 20.15
CA PRO A 199 1.87 -34.20 20.30
C PRO A 199 1.26 -34.92 19.08
N SER A 200 0.47 -35.97 19.35
CA SER A 200 -0.27 -36.72 18.35
C SER A 200 -1.23 -35.77 17.63
N GLY A 201 -0.82 -35.30 16.45
CA GLY A 201 -1.56 -34.32 15.64
C GLY A 201 -0.70 -33.47 14.71
N SER A 202 0.63 -33.45 14.88
CA SER A 202 1.53 -32.73 13.97
C SER A 202 1.86 -33.56 12.73
N GLY A 203 0.90 -33.62 11.80
CA GLY A 203 1.14 -34.13 10.45
C GLY A 203 2.19 -33.28 9.73
N PHE A 204 3.12 -33.94 9.03
CA PHE A 204 3.93 -33.30 8.01
C PHE A 204 3.01 -32.76 6.92
N GLY A 205 2.66 -31.49 7.01
CA GLY A 205 1.82 -30.80 6.03
C GLY A 205 2.60 -30.48 4.76
N ASN A 206 2.80 -31.47 3.91
CA ASN A 206 2.88 -31.21 2.47
C ASN A 206 1.55 -30.58 2.03
N GLY A 207 1.65 -29.55 1.20
CA GLY A 207 0.63 -28.51 1.04
C GLY A 207 -0.80 -28.99 0.78
N LYS A 208 -1.74 -28.26 1.39
CA LYS A 208 -3.05 -27.85 0.83
C LYS A 208 -3.76 -27.00 1.88
N ASN A 209 -3.65 -25.69 1.69
CA ASN A 209 -4.65 -24.65 1.98
C ASN A 209 -3.97 -23.31 1.72
N LYS A 210 -3.67 -23.04 0.45
CA LYS A 210 -3.44 -21.66 0.01
C LYS A 210 -4.83 -21.08 -0.23
N GLU A 211 -5.41 -20.45 0.79
CA GLU A 211 -6.36 -19.40 0.46
C GLU A 211 -5.62 -18.40 -0.43
N PRO A 212 -6.13 -18.06 -1.62
CA PRO A 212 -5.47 -17.10 -2.49
C PRO A 212 -5.33 -15.78 -1.72
N PHE A 213 -4.09 -15.36 -1.48
CA PHE A 213 -3.86 -14.02 -0.96
C PHE A 213 -4.37 -13.02 -1.99
N GLU A 214 -5.29 -12.13 -1.61
CA GLU A 214 -5.80 -11.07 -2.50
C GLU A 214 -4.67 -10.15 -3.00
N ASN A 215 -3.56 -10.08 -2.25
CA ASN A 215 -2.36 -9.33 -2.60
C ASN A 215 -1.10 -10.20 -2.42
N PRO A 216 -0.24 -10.36 -3.45
CA PRO A 216 1.00 -11.14 -3.35
C PRO A 216 1.97 -10.64 -2.27
N GLU A 217 1.89 -9.36 -1.88
CA GLU A 217 2.70 -8.81 -0.79
C GLU A 217 2.33 -9.40 0.58
N ASP A 218 1.07 -9.80 0.79
CA ASP A 218 0.61 -10.39 2.05
C ASP A 218 1.13 -11.83 2.25
N ALA A 219 1.36 -12.55 1.14
CA ALA A 219 2.01 -13.85 1.16
C ALA A 219 3.48 -13.75 1.60
N ILE A 220 4.17 -12.70 1.13
CA ILE A 220 5.56 -12.39 1.53
C ILE A 220 5.59 -12.00 3.02
N LEU A 221 4.60 -11.25 3.51
CA LEU A 221 4.46 -10.86 4.92
C LEU A 221 4.27 -12.05 5.85
N LEU A 222 3.37 -12.99 5.51
CA LEU A 222 3.20 -14.23 6.29
C LEU A 222 4.48 -15.06 6.30
N ARG A 223 5.20 -15.11 5.18
CA ARG A 223 6.49 -15.80 5.09
C ARG A 223 7.60 -15.10 5.86
N ALA A 224 7.54 -13.77 6.02
CA ALA A 224 8.46 -13.00 6.84
C ALA A 224 8.17 -13.18 8.35
N MET A 225 6.89 -13.21 8.75
CA MET A 225 6.46 -13.45 10.13
C MET A 225 6.72 -14.88 10.62
N THR A 226 6.78 -15.85 9.70
CA THR A 226 6.99 -17.27 10.01
C THR A 226 8.46 -17.71 9.90
N ARG A 227 9.40 -16.78 9.68
CA ARG A 227 10.83 -17.12 9.63
C ARG A 227 11.28 -17.64 11.00
N SER A 228 11.78 -18.86 11.02
CA SER A 228 12.53 -19.38 12.17
C SER A 228 13.76 -18.50 12.38
N LEU A 229 14.00 -18.10 13.64
CA LEU A 229 15.15 -17.31 14.07
C LEU A 229 16.44 -17.93 13.51
N MET A 230 17.13 -17.22 12.60
CA MET A 230 18.31 -17.75 11.91
C MET A 230 19.54 -17.36 12.72
N GLU A 231 20.21 -18.33 13.33
CA GLU A 231 21.38 -18.10 14.18
C GLU A 231 22.63 -18.59 13.46
N PHE A 232 23.50 -17.65 13.07
CA PHE A 232 24.83 -17.98 12.58
C PHE A 232 25.81 -17.82 13.72
N SER A 233 26.48 -18.90 14.08
CA SER A 233 27.53 -18.84 15.08
C SER A 233 28.86 -19.16 14.43
N CYS A 234 29.75 -18.18 14.41
CA CYS A 234 31.12 -18.32 13.93
C CYS A 234 32.04 -18.54 15.14
N LEU A 235 32.95 -19.50 15.02
CA LEU A 235 33.96 -19.80 16.01
C LEU A 235 35.31 -19.73 15.30
N ASP A 236 36.28 -19.02 15.89
CA ASP A 236 37.62 -18.93 15.34
C ASP A 236 38.37 -20.24 15.58
N TRP A 237 38.40 -21.10 14.56
CA TRP A 237 39.00 -22.44 14.64
C TRP A 237 40.50 -22.41 14.90
N ASN A 238 41.18 -21.28 14.61
CA ASN A 238 42.61 -21.12 14.88
C ASN A 238 42.91 -21.02 16.39
N LYS A 239 41.90 -20.70 17.21
CA LYS A 239 42.02 -20.63 18.66
C LYS A 239 41.64 -21.95 19.35
N VAL A 240 41.09 -22.92 18.61
CA VAL A 240 40.61 -24.19 19.17
C VAL A 240 41.73 -25.24 19.08
N ALA A 241 42.22 -25.68 20.23
CA ALA A 241 43.27 -26.69 20.30
C ALA A 241 42.87 -28.02 19.64
N THR A 242 43.75 -28.53 18.79
CA THR A 242 43.55 -29.82 18.11
C THR A 242 43.62 -30.98 19.10
N CYS A 243 43.04 -32.13 18.72
CA CYS A 243 43.02 -33.32 19.59
C CYS A 243 44.41 -33.85 19.98
N ARG A 244 45.46 -33.52 19.21
CA ARG A 244 46.85 -33.88 19.54
C ARG A 244 47.43 -32.93 20.59
N GLU A 245 47.21 -31.63 20.44
CA GLU A 245 47.68 -30.60 21.38
C GLU A 245 47.06 -30.78 22.77
N ARG A 246 45.75 -31.09 22.84
CA ARG A 246 45.05 -31.39 24.09
C ARG A 246 45.54 -32.63 24.84
N ARG A 247 46.26 -33.54 24.16
CA ARG A 247 46.85 -34.74 24.80
C ARG A 247 48.28 -34.50 25.30
N LEU A 248 48.95 -33.49 24.75
CA LEU A 248 50.36 -33.19 25.04
C LEU A 248 50.49 -32.12 26.12
N GLU A 249 49.63 -31.11 26.11
CA GLU A 249 49.60 -30.06 27.13
C GLU A 249 48.42 -30.26 28.08
N ASN A 250 48.70 -30.56 29.35
CA ASN A 250 47.73 -30.43 30.46
C ASN A 250 47.44 -28.94 30.76
N LYS A 251 47.12 -28.14 29.75
CA LYS A 251 46.72 -26.73 29.92
C LYS A 251 45.21 -26.64 30.06
N ALA A 252 44.75 -25.86 31.05
CA ALA A 252 43.34 -25.52 31.20
C ALA A 252 42.88 -24.73 29.96
N GLU A 253 41.80 -25.20 29.32
CA GLU A 253 41.22 -24.57 28.13
C GLU A 253 40.73 -23.15 28.49
N GLU A 254 41.27 -22.11 27.85
CA GLU A 254 40.70 -20.77 27.93
C GLU A 254 39.34 -20.71 27.22
N PRO A 255 38.33 -20.01 27.77
CA PRO A 255 37.00 -19.95 27.17
C PRO A 255 37.04 -19.24 25.82
N HIS A 256 36.74 -19.97 24.74
CA HIS A 256 36.71 -19.40 23.40
C HIS A 256 35.47 -18.52 23.16
N GLU A 257 35.67 -17.33 22.62
CA GLU A 257 34.59 -16.45 22.22
C GLU A 257 33.90 -16.97 20.96
N LYS A 258 32.62 -17.32 21.08
CA LYS A 258 31.74 -17.68 19.96
C LYS A 258 30.96 -16.45 19.51
N LEU A 259 31.21 -15.98 18.30
CA LEU A 259 30.47 -14.86 17.74
C LEU A 259 29.14 -15.37 17.18
N THR A 260 28.05 -15.00 17.84
CA THR A 260 26.71 -15.47 17.47
C THR A 260 25.89 -14.31 16.92
N VAL A 261 25.63 -14.34 15.62
CA VAL A 261 24.77 -13.37 14.93
C VAL A 261 23.40 -13.99 14.75
N LYS A 262 22.40 -13.41 15.42
CA LYS A 262 21.01 -13.81 15.29
C LYS A 262 20.32 -12.88 14.29
N PHE A 263 19.72 -13.46 13.27
CA PHE A 263 18.91 -12.80 12.27
C PHE A 263 17.45 -13.09 12.57
N ARG A 264 16.64 -12.03 12.58
CA ARG A 264 15.18 -12.10 12.48
C ARG A 264 14.80 -11.59 11.10
#